data_AF-A0A955JMT0-F1
#
_entry.id   AF-A0A955JMT0-F1
#
_cell.length_a   1.000
_cell.length_b   1.000
_cell.length_c   1.000
_cell.angle_alpha   90.00
_cell.angle_beta   90.00
_cell.angle_gamma   90.00
#
_symmetry.space_group_name_H-M   'P 1'
#
loop_
_entity.id
_entity.type
_entity.pdbx_description
1 polymer ?
#
loop_
_entity_poly.entity_id
_entity_poly.type
_entity_poly.pdbx_seq_one_letter_code
_entity_poly.pdbx_strand_id
1 'polypeptide(L)'
;MGSIYQDPAEFPTIVGKKNWEISGRPLSPDIILGHSNTIYGTSESGKTTLVIYLMRLLAPIVGTVVIFCPSARGKNRDYDGIVPNAMIHTELDKSFFIKIAHMQEARATQYEHVENKENIKKLYSFVRSDRIDACIRNLEAMYRKAYRQKKKYSKDEKEFREEMKRLRQLITTAKYSLYKKQIMFRSKDIPVKRLTQSERIALSFIDLNPHILVIFDDCTEDLKEICNSSDPESKEFYKFYTQGRWRNITVLTISHDLGSFPKKLRANSHNSFFADSITALSFVSGNNDIAKPERDWVTDVVPEIYGRPDLHEFNKLCYCKYS
;
A
#
# COMPACT_ATOMS: atom_id res chain seq x y z
N MET A 1 -9.45 16.89 -26.51
CA MET A 1 -9.74 17.48 -25.20
C MET A 1 -8.48 17.37 -24.36
N GLY A 2 -7.74 18.46 -24.26
CA GLY A 2 -6.44 18.50 -23.59
C GLY A 2 -6.62 18.53 -22.07
N SER A 3 -6.00 17.58 -21.37
CA SER A 3 -5.86 17.66 -19.92
C SER A 3 -4.55 18.40 -19.64
N ILE A 4 -4.65 19.69 -19.36
CA ILE A 4 -3.63 20.43 -18.63
C ILE A 4 -3.86 20.05 -17.17
N TYR A 5 -3.13 19.05 -16.68
CA TYR A 5 -2.94 18.88 -15.25
C TYR A 5 -1.43 18.96 -15.04
N GLN A 6 -0.99 20.08 -14.45
CA GLN A 6 0.38 20.26 -14.02
C GLN A 6 0.75 19.14 -13.04
N ASP A 7 1.95 18.60 -13.21
CA ASP A 7 2.54 17.61 -12.32
C ASP A 7 2.55 18.19 -10.89
N PRO A 8 1.86 17.59 -9.90
CA PRO A 8 1.83 18.13 -8.55
C PRO A 8 3.14 17.71 -7.88
N ALA A 9 4.18 18.51 -8.07
CA ALA A 9 5.55 18.19 -7.64
C ALA A 9 5.78 18.35 -6.13
N GLU A 10 4.77 18.73 -5.34
CA GLU A 10 4.90 18.91 -3.89
C GLU A 10 3.79 18.16 -3.16
N PHE A 11 4.17 17.06 -2.52
CA PHE A 11 3.30 16.06 -1.89
C PHE A 11 3.82 15.73 -0.47
N PRO A 12 3.02 15.06 0.39
CA PRO A 12 2.90 15.38 1.80
C PRO A 12 4.17 15.17 2.61
N THR A 13 4.33 16.01 3.63
CA THR A 13 5.39 15.91 4.63
C THR A 13 5.21 14.67 5.51
N ILE A 14 6.17 13.75 5.46
CA ILE A 14 6.12 12.50 6.25
C ILE A 14 6.95 12.66 7.51
N VAL A 15 6.35 12.30 8.65
CA VAL A 15 7.00 12.24 9.96
C VAL A 15 7.01 10.81 10.46
N GLY A 16 8.21 10.21 10.49
CA GLY A 16 8.43 8.86 10.99
C GLY A 16 8.72 8.82 12.49
N LYS A 17 8.30 7.75 13.17
CA LYS A 17 8.60 7.47 14.59
C LYS A 17 10.10 7.27 14.87
N LYS A 18 10.88 6.92 13.84
CA LYS A 18 12.35 6.82 13.90
C LYS A 18 12.96 7.94 13.09
N ASN A 19 13.72 8.80 13.78
CA ASN A 19 14.65 9.81 13.26
C ASN A 19 14.17 11.26 13.10
N TRP A 20 13.14 11.75 13.83
CA TRP A 20 12.93 13.19 14.10
C TRP A 20 13.03 14.15 12.89
N GLU A 21 12.79 13.65 11.68
CA GLU A 21 12.98 14.40 10.44
C GLU A 21 11.62 14.69 9.84
N ILE A 22 11.37 15.98 9.58
CA ILE A 22 10.47 16.42 8.52
C ILE A 22 11.11 15.93 7.23
N SER A 23 10.88 14.67 6.88
CA SER A 23 11.40 14.17 5.63
C SER A 23 10.43 14.69 4.57
N GLY A 24 10.82 15.74 3.84
CA GLY A 24 10.19 16.16 2.58
C GLY A 24 10.36 15.10 1.48
N ARG A 25 10.39 13.82 1.87
CA ARG A 25 10.51 12.69 0.99
C ARG A 25 9.15 12.45 0.36
N PRO A 26 9.10 12.18 -0.95
CA PRO A 26 7.85 11.81 -1.59
C PRO A 26 7.31 10.54 -0.94
N LEU A 27 6.00 10.53 -0.71
CA LEU A 27 5.28 9.36 -0.24
C LEU A 27 5.43 8.22 -1.22
N SER A 28 5.91 7.08 -0.72
CA SER A 28 6.17 5.90 -1.52
C SER A 28 5.15 4.79 -1.26
N PRO A 29 4.80 3.96 -2.26
CA PRO A 29 3.81 2.91 -2.08
C PRO A 29 4.11 1.92 -0.95
N ASP A 30 5.39 1.65 -0.66
CA ASP A 30 5.82 0.70 0.37
C ASP A 30 5.43 1.11 1.80
N ILE A 31 5.19 2.41 2.03
CA ILE A 31 4.69 2.90 3.32
C ILE A 31 3.22 2.49 3.51
N ILE A 32 2.44 2.45 2.43
CA ILE A 32 0.97 2.34 2.47
C ILE A 32 0.50 0.90 2.19
N LEU A 33 1.18 0.21 1.27
CA LEU A 33 0.74 -1.04 0.67
C LEU A 33 0.70 -2.18 1.71
N GLY A 34 -0.42 -2.90 1.76
CA GLY A 34 -0.61 -4.01 2.70
C GLY A 34 -0.83 -3.55 4.14
N HIS A 35 -1.13 -2.28 4.35
CA HIS A 35 -1.31 -1.68 5.67
C HIS A 35 -2.69 -1.05 5.81
N SER A 36 -3.11 -0.90 7.07
CA SER A 36 -4.25 -0.07 7.47
C SER A 36 -3.78 1.37 7.64
N ASN A 37 -4.44 2.29 6.96
CA ASN A 37 -4.10 3.70 6.93
C ASN A 37 -5.35 4.49 7.30
N THR A 38 -5.24 5.36 8.29
CA THR A 38 -6.36 6.22 8.69
C THR A 38 -6.05 7.66 8.32
N ILE A 39 -7.01 8.35 7.74
CA ILE A 39 -6.93 9.76 7.34
C ILE A 39 -7.89 10.53 8.23
N TYR A 40 -7.36 11.46 9.00
CA TYR A 40 -8.11 12.34 9.88
C TYR A 40 -8.20 13.74 9.29
N GLY A 41 -9.34 14.40 9.50
CA GLY A 41 -9.49 15.80 9.15
C GLY A 41 -10.93 16.27 9.26
N THR A 42 -11.10 17.52 9.66
CA THR A 42 -12.37 18.25 9.65
C THR A 42 -12.97 18.32 8.24
N SER A 43 -14.22 18.76 8.11
CA SER A 43 -14.85 18.98 6.80
C SER A 43 -13.99 19.93 5.96
N GLU A 44 -13.94 19.69 4.65
CA GLU A 44 -13.19 20.53 3.68
C GLU A 44 -11.65 20.55 3.86
N SER A 45 -11.09 19.75 4.76
CA SER A 45 -9.62 19.64 4.97
C SER A 45 -8.83 18.97 3.82
N GLY A 46 -9.51 18.53 2.76
CA GLY A 46 -8.88 17.84 1.61
C GLY A 46 -8.65 16.34 1.79
N LYS A 47 -9.38 15.67 2.69
CA LYS A 47 -9.30 14.21 2.90
C LYS A 47 -9.52 13.40 1.62
N THR A 48 -10.58 13.73 0.87
CA THR A 48 -10.91 13.08 -0.40
C THR A 48 -9.78 13.26 -1.41
N THR A 49 -9.23 14.47 -1.53
CA THR A 49 -8.08 14.76 -2.39
C THR A 49 -6.88 13.90 -2.03
N LEU A 50 -6.58 13.74 -0.74
CA LEU A 50 -5.52 12.85 -0.27
C LEU A 50 -5.82 11.39 -0.65
N VAL A 51 -7.04 10.89 -0.46
CA VAL A 51 -7.40 9.52 -0.88
C VAL A 51 -7.21 9.31 -2.36
N ILE A 52 -7.67 10.22 -3.21
CA ILE A 52 -7.50 10.14 -4.66
C ILE A 52 -6.00 10.15 -5.02
N TYR A 53 -5.19 10.94 -4.34
CA TYR A 53 -3.74 10.91 -4.50
C TYR A 53 -3.15 9.53 -4.14
N LEU A 54 -3.51 8.98 -2.98
CA LEU A 54 -3.04 7.64 -2.57
C LEU A 54 -3.49 6.56 -3.55
N MET A 55 -4.71 6.64 -4.08
CA MET A 55 -5.20 5.74 -5.12
C MET A 55 -4.34 5.83 -6.38
N ARG A 56 -4.01 7.03 -6.86
CA ARG A 56 -3.13 7.23 -8.03
C ARG A 56 -1.73 6.70 -7.79
N LEU A 57 -1.17 6.94 -6.60
CA LEU A 57 0.13 6.43 -6.18
C LEU A 57 0.17 4.89 -6.18
N LEU A 58 -0.93 4.25 -5.77
CA LEU A 58 -1.05 2.80 -5.70
C LEU A 58 -1.52 2.15 -7.01
N ALA A 59 -2.05 2.91 -7.98
CA ALA A 59 -2.64 2.40 -9.22
C ALA A 59 -1.73 1.47 -10.03
N PRO A 60 -0.39 1.66 -10.10
CA PRO A 60 0.50 0.72 -10.81
C PRO A 60 0.63 -0.65 -10.13
N ILE A 61 0.21 -0.78 -8.87
CA ILE A 61 0.46 -1.95 -8.02
C ILE A 61 -0.85 -2.64 -7.64
N VAL A 62 -1.89 -1.89 -7.31
CA VAL A 62 -3.19 -2.43 -6.88
C VAL A 62 -4.03 -2.80 -8.10
N GLY A 63 -4.51 -4.05 -8.13
CA GLY A 63 -5.33 -4.55 -9.24
C GLY A 63 -6.83 -4.35 -9.04
N THR A 64 -7.28 -4.05 -7.82
CA THR A 64 -8.71 -3.89 -7.51
C THR A 64 -8.90 -2.84 -6.41
N VAL A 65 -9.86 -1.94 -6.61
CA VAL A 65 -10.26 -0.95 -5.60
C VAL A 65 -11.73 -1.20 -5.27
N VAL A 66 -12.07 -1.20 -3.98
CA VAL A 66 -13.44 -1.28 -3.46
C VAL A 66 -13.64 -0.12 -2.50
N ILE A 67 -14.72 0.61 -2.66
CA ILE A 67 -15.04 1.80 -1.85
C ILE A 67 -16.35 1.55 -1.13
N PHE A 68 -16.38 1.84 0.17
CA PHE A 68 -17.59 1.96 0.97
C PHE A 68 -17.76 3.43 1.29
N CYS A 69 -18.83 4.03 0.79
CA CYS A 69 -19.14 5.45 0.91
C CYS A 69 -20.65 5.64 1.01
N PRO A 70 -21.22 5.63 2.24
CA PRO A 70 -22.66 5.77 2.45
C PRO A 70 -23.24 7.07 1.89
N SER A 71 -22.46 8.15 1.92
CA SER A 71 -22.84 9.46 1.39
C SER A 71 -22.96 9.50 -0.15
N ALA A 72 -22.46 8.47 -0.86
CA ALA A 72 -22.56 8.37 -2.32
C ALA A 72 -23.98 8.16 -2.86
N ARG A 73 -24.96 7.74 -2.04
CA ARG A 73 -26.38 7.66 -2.46
C ARG A 73 -26.98 9.01 -2.85
N GLY A 74 -26.42 10.10 -2.33
CA GLY A 74 -26.95 11.44 -2.51
C GLY A 74 -26.11 12.28 -3.48
N LYS A 75 -25.28 13.14 -2.88
CA LYS A 75 -24.58 14.25 -3.57
C LYS A 75 -23.08 14.04 -3.74
N ASN A 76 -22.44 13.23 -2.88
CA ASN A 76 -21.00 13.05 -2.90
C ASN A 76 -20.63 11.99 -3.94
N ARG A 77 -20.21 12.44 -5.12
CA ARG A 77 -19.81 11.60 -6.26
C ARG A 77 -18.30 11.69 -6.51
N ASP A 78 -17.55 11.82 -5.43
CA ASP A 78 -16.12 12.12 -5.44
C ASP A 78 -15.27 11.06 -6.19
N TYR A 79 -15.80 9.85 -6.29
CA TYR A 79 -15.14 8.71 -6.93
C TYR A 79 -15.70 8.37 -8.32
N ASP A 80 -16.75 9.08 -8.78
CA ASP A 80 -17.35 8.85 -10.10
C ASP A 80 -16.34 9.13 -11.21
N GLY A 81 -16.23 8.21 -12.17
CA GLY A 81 -15.26 8.30 -13.26
C GLY A 81 -13.82 8.01 -12.86
N ILE A 82 -13.53 7.82 -11.56
CA ILE A 82 -12.24 7.36 -11.04
C ILE A 82 -12.28 5.85 -10.81
N VAL A 83 -13.37 5.37 -10.19
CA VAL A 83 -13.60 3.95 -9.90
C VAL A 83 -14.90 3.51 -10.56
N PRO A 84 -14.99 2.29 -11.12
CA PRO A 84 -16.25 1.78 -11.65
C PRO A 84 -17.34 1.77 -10.57
N ASN A 85 -18.54 2.28 -10.89
CA ASN A 85 -19.64 2.40 -9.93
C ASN A 85 -20.01 1.07 -9.24
N ALA A 86 -19.80 -0.07 -9.91
CA ALA A 86 -20.02 -1.40 -9.34
C ALA A 86 -19.10 -1.74 -8.16
N MET A 87 -18.03 -0.96 -7.95
CA MET A 87 -17.07 -1.09 -6.85
C MET A 87 -17.28 -0.01 -5.78
N ILE A 88 -18.30 0.86 -5.92
CA ILE A 88 -18.67 1.89 -4.94
C ILE A 88 -19.94 1.41 -4.24
N HIS A 89 -19.77 1.00 -2.99
CA HIS A 89 -20.82 0.45 -2.14
C HIS A 89 -21.31 1.53 -1.18
N THR A 90 -22.63 1.69 -1.08
CA THR A 90 -23.25 2.71 -0.24
C THR A 90 -23.65 2.20 1.15
N GLU A 91 -23.38 0.94 1.44
CA GLU A 91 -23.70 0.30 2.70
C GLU A 91 -22.54 -0.60 3.10
N LEU A 92 -22.29 -0.66 4.41
CA LEU A 92 -21.25 -1.49 4.99
C LEU A 92 -21.78 -2.91 5.25
N ASP A 93 -21.92 -3.71 4.20
CA ASP A 93 -22.39 -5.10 4.30
C ASP A 93 -21.30 -6.04 4.84
N LYS A 94 -21.47 -6.47 6.11
CA LYS A 94 -20.59 -7.43 6.79
C LYS A 94 -20.34 -8.71 5.99
N SER A 95 -21.36 -9.23 5.31
CA SER A 95 -21.26 -10.47 4.54
C SER A 95 -20.35 -10.30 3.31
N PHE A 96 -20.40 -9.12 2.69
CA PHE A 96 -19.53 -8.75 1.58
C PHE A 96 -18.06 -8.62 2.02
N PHE A 97 -17.78 -8.11 3.23
CA PHE A 97 -16.42 -8.11 3.78
C PHE A 97 -15.85 -9.51 3.96
N ILE A 98 -16.64 -10.42 4.51
CA ILE A 98 -16.22 -11.82 4.68
C ILE A 98 -15.89 -12.42 3.32
N LYS A 99 -16.73 -12.16 2.31
CA LYS A 99 -16.48 -12.60 0.95
C LYS A 99 -15.16 -12.06 0.40
N ILE A 100 -14.88 -10.76 0.56
CA ILE A 100 -13.60 -10.17 0.16
C ILE A 100 -12.44 -10.84 0.92
N ALA A 101 -12.55 -11.01 2.24
CA ALA A 101 -11.52 -11.60 3.07
C ALA A 101 -11.17 -13.02 2.61
N HIS A 102 -12.18 -13.88 2.40
CA HIS A 102 -11.98 -15.25 1.93
C HIS A 102 -11.40 -15.29 0.51
N MET A 103 -11.88 -14.44 -0.39
CA MET A 103 -11.33 -14.33 -1.74
C MET A 103 -9.86 -13.92 -1.71
N GLN A 104 -9.49 -12.98 -0.83
CA GLN A 104 -8.11 -12.52 -0.72
C GLN A 104 -7.19 -13.53 -0.06
N GLU A 105 -7.67 -14.30 0.91
CA GLU A 105 -6.92 -15.41 1.48
C GLU A 105 -6.59 -16.45 0.40
N ALA A 106 -7.60 -16.87 -0.38
CA ALA A 106 -7.38 -17.79 -1.50
C ALA A 106 -6.43 -17.23 -2.56
N ARG A 107 -6.57 -15.94 -2.92
CA ARG A 107 -5.67 -15.25 -3.86
C ARG A 107 -4.25 -15.15 -3.33
N ALA A 108 -4.06 -14.86 -2.05
CA ALA A 108 -2.74 -14.78 -1.42
C ALA A 108 -2.04 -16.15 -1.48
N THR A 109 -2.74 -17.24 -1.15
CA THR A 109 -2.19 -18.60 -1.27
C THR A 109 -1.83 -18.94 -2.73
N GLN A 110 -2.69 -18.61 -3.69
CA GLN A 110 -2.37 -18.80 -5.11
C GLN A 110 -1.16 -18.00 -5.54
N TYR A 111 -1.06 -16.75 -5.08
CA TYR A 111 0.06 -15.87 -5.39
C TYR A 111 1.38 -16.39 -4.82
N GLU A 112 1.38 -16.95 -3.61
CA GLU A 112 2.57 -17.62 -3.05
C GLU A 112 3.05 -18.79 -3.93
N HIS A 113 2.14 -19.57 -4.49
CA HIS A 113 2.48 -20.63 -5.44
C HIS A 113 3.03 -20.08 -6.76
N VAL A 114 2.45 -18.98 -7.26
CA VAL A 114 2.89 -18.30 -8.49
C VAL A 114 4.27 -17.66 -8.32
N GLU A 115 4.58 -17.11 -7.14
CA GLU A 115 5.87 -16.51 -6.79
C GLU A 115 6.95 -17.55 -6.45
N ASN A 116 6.62 -18.85 -6.52
CA ASN A 116 7.62 -19.90 -6.33
C ASN A 116 8.68 -19.84 -7.44
N LYS A 117 9.87 -19.38 -7.05
CA LYS A 117 11.02 -19.15 -7.94
C LYS A 117 11.44 -20.40 -8.71
N GLU A 118 11.33 -21.59 -8.13
CA GLU A 118 11.71 -22.84 -8.81
C GLU A 118 10.69 -23.21 -9.89
N ASN A 119 9.39 -23.05 -9.62
CA ASN A 119 8.36 -23.22 -10.63
C ASN A 119 8.54 -22.25 -11.79
N ILE A 120 8.79 -20.96 -11.52
CA ILE A 120 9.02 -19.95 -12.56
C ILE A 120 10.24 -20.32 -13.42
N LYS A 121 11.36 -20.74 -12.81
CA LYS A 121 12.56 -21.17 -13.57
C LYS A 121 12.25 -22.35 -14.49
N LYS A 122 11.56 -23.37 -13.97
CA LYS A 122 11.20 -24.56 -14.75
C LYS A 122 10.27 -24.20 -15.91
N LEU A 123 9.24 -23.39 -15.67
CA LEU A 123 8.37 -22.89 -16.73
C LEU A 123 9.16 -22.11 -17.79
N TYR A 124 10.06 -21.21 -17.36
CA TYR A 124 10.92 -20.44 -18.27
C TYR A 124 11.83 -21.35 -19.11
N SER A 125 12.28 -22.48 -18.58
CA SER A 125 13.16 -23.40 -19.32
C SER A 125 12.52 -23.98 -20.59
N PHE A 126 11.18 -24.09 -20.63
CA PHE A 126 10.44 -24.51 -21.83
C PHE A 126 10.37 -23.41 -22.91
N VAL A 127 10.45 -22.15 -22.51
CA VAL A 127 10.25 -20.97 -23.39
C VAL A 127 11.45 -20.03 -23.42
N ARG A 128 12.62 -20.60 -23.10
CA ARG A 128 13.90 -19.90 -22.96
C ARG A 128 14.20 -19.04 -24.20
N SER A 129 14.79 -17.88 -23.96
CA SER A 129 15.18 -16.94 -25.02
C SER A 129 16.59 -16.42 -24.77
N ASP A 130 17.45 -16.49 -25.79
CA ASP A 130 18.82 -15.97 -25.71
C ASP A 130 18.86 -14.48 -25.40
N ARG A 131 17.86 -13.73 -25.88
CA ARG A 131 17.70 -12.30 -25.59
C ARG A 131 17.45 -12.06 -24.09
N ILE A 132 16.49 -12.78 -23.51
CA ILE A 132 16.16 -12.66 -22.08
C ILE A 132 17.34 -13.11 -21.22
N ASP A 133 17.99 -14.20 -21.60
CA ASP A 133 19.20 -14.68 -20.92
C ASP A 133 20.34 -13.66 -20.99
N ALA A 134 20.55 -12.99 -22.13
CA ALA A 134 21.54 -11.92 -22.26
C ALA A 134 21.22 -10.75 -21.31
N CYS A 135 19.96 -10.33 -21.22
CA CYS A 135 19.52 -9.31 -20.25
C CYS A 135 19.84 -9.72 -18.81
N ILE A 136 19.58 -10.98 -18.43
CA ILE A 136 19.86 -11.50 -17.09
C ILE A 136 21.36 -11.53 -16.81
N ARG A 137 22.18 -11.99 -17.77
CA ARG A 137 23.65 -11.97 -17.65
C ARG A 137 24.17 -10.54 -17.44
N ASN A 138 23.59 -9.57 -18.12
CA ASN A 138 23.94 -8.16 -17.97
C ASN A 138 23.58 -7.64 -16.57
N LEU A 139 22.39 -7.93 -16.05
CA LEU A 139 21.99 -7.57 -14.67
C LEU A 139 22.96 -8.17 -13.64
N GLU A 140 23.32 -9.45 -13.80
CA GLU A 140 24.27 -10.13 -12.91
C GLU A 140 25.71 -9.57 -13.05
N ALA A 141 26.11 -9.12 -14.24
CA ALA A 141 27.39 -8.43 -14.44
C ALA A 141 27.40 -7.05 -13.75
N MET A 142 26.30 -6.29 -13.84
CA MET A 142 26.14 -5.01 -13.15
C MET A 142 26.23 -5.18 -11.63
N TYR A 143 25.58 -6.21 -11.06
CA TYR A 143 25.72 -6.56 -9.64
C TYR A 143 27.18 -6.77 -9.26
N ARG A 144 27.90 -7.62 -10.01
CA ARG A 144 29.30 -7.96 -9.73
C ARG A 144 30.20 -6.73 -9.79
N LYS A 145 29.96 -5.83 -10.74
CA LYS A 145 30.68 -4.55 -10.86
C LYS A 145 30.41 -3.65 -9.64
N ALA A 146 29.14 -3.45 -9.30
CA ALA A 146 28.73 -2.64 -8.14
C ALA A 146 29.32 -3.18 -6.83
N TYR A 147 29.25 -4.50 -6.64
CA TYR A 147 29.83 -5.18 -5.48
C TYR A 147 31.34 -4.95 -5.35
N ARG A 148 32.11 -5.17 -6.44
CA ARG A 148 33.56 -4.94 -6.46
C ARG A 148 33.92 -3.50 -6.15
N GLN A 149 33.19 -2.55 -6.74
CA GLN A 149 33.39 -1.12 -6.51
C GLN A 149 33.11 -0.77 -5.05
N LYS A 150 31.92 -1.08 -4.53
CA LYS A 150 31.55 -0.76 -3.15
C LYS A 150 32.45 -1.45 -2.13
N LYS A 151 32.85 -2.71 -2.33
CA LYS A 151 33.78 -3.42 -1.44
C LYS A 151 35.15 -2.72 -1.33
N LYS A 152 35.61 -2.06 -2.39
CA LYS A 152 36.88 -1.32 -2.40
C LYS A 152 36.80 0.00 -1.60
N TYR A 153 35.63 0.64 -1.55
CA TYR A 153 35.46 1.99 -1.00
C TYR A 153 34.66 2.07 0.30
N SER A 154 33.92 1.02 0.67
CA SER A 154 33.11 1.03 1.89
C SER A 154 33.99 0.93 3.13
N LYS A 155 33.83 1.88 4.05
CA LYS A 155 34.46 1.83 5.38
C LYS A 155 33.57 1.12 6.41
N ASP A 156 32.25 1.18 6.22
CA ASP A 156 31.26 0.49 7.03
C ASP A 156 30.88 -0.84 6.37
N GLU A 157 31.12 -1.94 7.07
CA GLU A 157 30.80 -3.29 6.60
C GLU A 157 29.30 -3.60 6.71
N LYS A 158 28.62 -3.06 7.73
CA LYS A 158 27.18 -3.30 7.96
C LYS A 158 26.37 -2.61 6.87
N GLU A 159 26.62 -1.32 6.63
CA GLU A 159 25.96 -0.56 5.56
C GLU A 159 26.20 -1.23 4.20
N PHE A 160 27.44 -1.66 3.93
CA PHE A 160 27.77 -2.39 2.71
C PHE A 160 26.94 -3.68 2.54
N ARG A 161 26.82 -4.49 3.60
CA ARG A 161 26.05 -5.74 3.56
C ARG A 161 24.56 -5.48 3.32
N GLU A 162 23.98 -4.49 3.99
CA GLU A 162 22.57 -4.11 3.84
C GLU A 162 22.27 -3.62 2.42
N GLU A 163 23.12 -2.75 1.87
CA GLU A 163 22.97 -2.22 0.52
C GLU A 163 23.14 -3.32 -0.55
N MET A 164 24.12 -4.22 -0.39
CA MET A 164 24.29 -5.33 -1.33
C MET A 164 23.15 -6.35 -1.25
N LYS A 165 22.57 -6.57 -0.06
CA LYS A 165 21.37 -7.37 0.12
C LYS A 165 20.19 -6.74 -0.63
N ARG A 166 19.98 -5.43 -0.50
CA ARG A 166 18.94 -4.68 -1.23
C ARG A 166 19.14 -4.78 -2.74
N LEU A 167 20.34 -4.52 -3.24
CA LEU A 167 20.65 -4.60 -4.67
C LEU A 167 20.46 -6.02 -5.23
N ARG A 168 20.87 -7.05 -4.47
CA ARG A 168 20.66 -8.45 -4.85
C ARG A 168 19.16 -8.77 -4.96
N GLN A 169 18.35 -8.26 -4.04
CA GLN A 169 16.90 -8.43 -4.08
C GLN A 169 16.30 -7.77 -5.31
N LEU A 170 16.68 -6.52 -5.63
CA LEU A 170 16.21 -5.81 -6.83
C LEU A 170 16.50 -6.58 -8.12
N ILE A 171 17.73 -7.08 -8.26
CA ILE A 171 18.14 -7.85 -9.45
C ILE A 171 17.40 -9.18 -9.52
N THR A 172 17.17 -9.81 -8.38
CA THR A 172 16.37 -11.05 -8.31
C THR A 172 14.94 -10.78 -8.78
N THR A 173 14.29 -9.73 -8.27
CA THR A 173 12.94 -9.32 -8.70
C THR A 173 12.88 -9.02 -10.19
N ALA A 174 13.84 -8.25 -10.72
CA ALA A 174 13.92 -7.94 -12.15
C ALA A 174 14.08 -9.21 -13.01
N LYS A 175 14.94 -10.15 -12.58
CA LYS A 175 15.14 -11.45 -13.25
C LYS A 175 13.85 -12.25 -13.35
N TYR A 176 13.11 -12.42 -12.26
CA TYR A 176 11.85 -13.18 -12.29
C TYR A 176 10.74 -12.44 -13.03
N SER A 177 10.72 -11.10 -13.00
CA SER A 177 9.81 -10.33 -13.85
C SER A 177 10.05 -10.59 -15.34
N LEU A 178 11.32 -10.67 -15.77
CA LEU A 178 11.66 -11.04 -17.15
C LEU A 178 11.23 -12.46 -17.50
N TYR A 179 11.42 -13.43 -16.59
CA TYR A 179 10.93 -14.80 -16.79
C TYR A 179 9.41 -14.84 -16.94
N LYS A 180 8.66 -14.21 -16.04
CA LYS A 180 7.20 -14.16 -16.09
C LYS A 180 6.70 -13.55 -17.41
N LYS A 181 7.27 -12.42 -17.85
CA LYS A 181 6.92 -11.80 -19.14
C LYS A 181 7.13 -12.75 -20.32
N GLN A 182 8.25 -13.47 -20.35
CA GLN A 182 8.52 -14.46 -21.41
C GLN A 182 7.55 -15.66 -21.35
N ILE A 183 7.27 -16.17 -20.14
CA ILE A 183 6.30 -17.26 -19.92
C ILE A 183 4.91 -16.86 -20.40
N MET A 184 4.46 -15.64 -20.07
CA MET A 184 3.18 -15.11 -20.54
C MET A 184 3.12 -15.03 -22.06
N PHE A 185 4.16 -14.47 -22.67
CA PHE A 185 4.24 -14.28 -24.13
C PHE A 185 4.23 -15.61 -24.90
N ARG A 186 4.86 -16.66 -24.36
CA ARG A 186 4.99 -17.98 -25.00
C ARG A 186 4.24 -19.09 -24.27
N SER A 187 3.21 -18.75 -23.52
CA SER A 187 2.48 -19.70 -22.67
C SER A 187 1.94 -20.92 -23.44
N LYS A 188 1.55 -20.72 -24.70
CA LYS A 188 1.07 -21.77 -25.61
C LYS A 188 2.12 -22.82 -25.99
N ASP A 189 3.41 -22.47 -25.89
CA ASP A 189 4.52 -23.36 -26.26
C ASP A 189 4.90 -24.30 -25.10
N ILE A 190 4.35 -24.08 -23.90
CA ILE A 190 4.65 -24.87 -22.71
C ILE A 190 3.87 -26.19 -22.74
N PRO A 191 4.53 -27.36 -22.65
CA PRO A 191 3.85 -28.66 -22.71
C PRO A 191 3.12 -28.97 -21.40
N VAL A 192 1.87 -28.49 -21.27
CA VAL A 192 1.05 -28.60 -20.04
C VAL A 192 0.99 -30.01 -19.45
N LYS A 193 0.98 -31.05 -20.30
CA LYS A 193 0.97 -32.46 -19.87
C LYS A 193 2.19 -32.87 -19.04
N ARG A 194 3.33 -32.19 -19.21
CA ARG A 194 4.59 -32.44 -18.49
C ARG A 194 4.69 -31.67 -17.17
N LEU A 195 3.77 -30.74 -16.91
CA LEU A 195 3.79 -29.90 -15.72
C LEU A 195 3.20 -30.64 -14.52
N THR A 196 3.84 -30.48 -13.37
CA THR A 196 3.28 -30.79 -12.05
C THR A 196 2.06 -29.91 -11.75
N GLN A 197 1.24 -30.29 -10.76
CA GLN A 197 0.09 -29.47 -10.38
C GLN A 197 0.48 -28.05 -9.96
N SER A 198 1.57 -27.90 -9.21
CA SER A 198 2.06 -26.58 -8.77
C SER A 198 2.52 -25.71 -9.95
N GLU A 199 3.21 -26.30 -10.93
CA GLU A 199 3.61 -25.58 -12.15
C GLU A 199 2.40 -25.18 -13.02
N ARG A 200 1.34 -26.01 -13.08
CA ARG A 200 0.10 -25.66 -13.78
C ARG A 200 -0.62 -24.48 -13.12
N ILE A 201 -0.68 -24.46 -11.78
CA ILE A 201 -1.23 -23.32 -11.04
C ILE A 201 -0.39 -22.06 -11.33
N ALA A 202 0.93 -22.16 -11.21
CA ALA A 202 1.83 -21.04 -11.48
C ALA A 202 1.68 -20.50 -12.92
N LEU A 203 1.52 -21.38 -13.92
CA LEU A 203 1.27 -21.00 -15.31
C LEU A 203 -0.10 -20.34 -15.51
N SER A 204 -1.15 -20.89 -14.89
CA SER A 204 -2.53 -20.41 -15.05
C SER A 204 -2.76 -19.04 -14.41
N PHE A 205 -1.99 -18.71 -13.38
CA PHE A 205 -2.11 -17.48 -12.59
C PHE A 205 -0.83 -16.64 -12.63
N ILE A 206 -0.01 -16.77 -13.69
CA ILE A 206 1.33 -16.16 -13.76
C ILE A 206 1.31 -14.62 -13.63
N ASP A 207 0.21 -14.00 -14.04
CA ASP A 207 -0.08 -12.57 -14.04
C ASP A 207 -1.01 -12.14 -12.90
N LEU A 208 -1.27 -13.04 -11.93
CA LEU A 208 -2.11 -12.75 -10.78
C LEU A 208 -1.56 -11.56 -9.99
N ASN A 209 -2.37 -10.53 -9.85
CA ASN A 209 -2.13 -9.42 -8.94
C ASN A 209 -2.96 -9.63 -7.66
N PRO A 210 -2.33 -9.85 -6.49
CA PRO A 210 -3.04 -10.12 -5.25
C PRO A 210 -3.50 -8.84 -4.53
N HIS A 211 -3.04 -7.66 -4.96
CA HIS A 211 -3.25 -6.43 -4.21
C HIS A 211 -4.64 -5.85 -4.41
N ILE A 212 -5.32 -5.59 -3.29
CA ILE A 212 -6.60 -4.87 -3.23
C ILE A 212 -6.47 -3.64 -2.34
N LEU A 213 -7.15 -2.56 -2.74
CA LEU A 213 -7.36 -1.36 -1.94
C LEU A 213 -8.82 -1.30 -1.50
N VAL A 214 -9.05 -1.21 -0.19
CA VAL A 214 -10.37 -1.04 0.38
C VAL A 214 -10.45 0.32 1.08
N ILE A 215 -11.43 1.13 0.68
CA ILE A 215 -11.59 2.50 1.17
C ILE A 215 -12.89 2.58 1.97
N PHE A 216 -12.81 3.07 3.19
CA PHE A 216 -13.94 3.39 4.05
C PHE A 216 -14.07 4.90 4.17
N ASP A 217 -15.02 5.48 3.46
CA ASP A 217 -15.32 6.90 3.45
C ASP A 217 -16.68 7.15 4.07
N ASP A 218 -16.81 8.09 5.01
CA ASP A 218 -18.03 8.33 5.78
C ASP A 218 -18.63 7.08 6.48
N CYS A 219 -17.83 6.04 6.76
CA CYS A 219 -18.29 4.81 7.43
C CYS A 219 -18.05 4.80 8.96
N THR A 220 -17.82 5.94 9.60
CA THR A 220 -17.29 5.95 10.98
C THR A 220 -18.26 5.32 11.98
N GLU A 221 -19.55 5.59 11.88
CA GLU A 221 -20.56 4.99 12.77
C GLU A 221 -20.73 3.49 12.53
N ASP A 222 -20.79 3.06 11.26
CA ASP A 222 -20.87 1.64 10.91
C ASP A 222 -19.65 0.86 11.46
N LEU A 223 -18.46 1.45 11.36
CA LEU A 223 -17.23 0.85 11.89
C LEU A 223 -17.24 0.76 13.42
N LYS A 224 -17.84 1.72 14.14
CA LYS A 224 -18.03 1.61 15.60
C LYS A 224 -18.93 0.45 15.94
N GLU A 225 -20.06 0.32 15.24
CA GLU A 225 -21.00 -0.78 15.44
C GLU A 225 -20.31 -2.13 15.24
N ILE A 226 -19.60 -2.29 14.12
CA ILE A 226 -18.83 -3.51 13.83
C ILE A 226 -17.81 -3.80 14.93
N CYS A 227 -17.06 -2.80 15.40
CA CYS A 227 -16.00 -2.99 16.40
C CYS A 227 -16.51 -3.30 17.82
N ASN A 228 -17.74 -2.88 18.11
CA ASN A 228 -18.41 -3.11 19.40
C ASN A 228 -19.20 -4.42 19.42
N SER A 229 -19.60 -4.91 18.25
CA SER A 229 -20.25 -6.22 18.15
C SER A 229 -19.27 -7.36 18.46
N SER A 230 -19.81 -8.42 19.06
CA SER A 230 -19.09 -9.67 19.37
C SER A 230 -19.39 -10.79 18.38
N ASP A 231 -20.20 -10.51 17.35
CA ASP A 231 -20.57 -11.49 16.33
C ASP A 231 -19.33 -12.00 15.54
N PRO A 232 -19.39 -13.21 14.96
CA PRO A 232 -18.26 -13.78 14.22
C PRO A 232 -17.79 -12.93 13.03
N GLU A 233 -18.70 -12.20 12.38
CA GLU A 233 -18.40 -11.40 11.20
C GLU A 233 -17.57 -10.17 11.59
N SER A 234 -17.94 -9.51 12.69
CA SER A 234 -17.16 -8.44 13.30
C SER A 234 -15.74 -8.86 13.71
N LYS A 235 -15.57 -10.10 14.19
CA LYS A 235 -14.24 -10.65 14.49
C LYS A 235 -13.42 -10.86 13.22
N GLU A 236 -14.03 -11.36 12.16
CA GLU A 236 -13.33 -11.55 10.87
C GLU A 236 -13.01 -10.21 10.21
N PHE A 237 -13.89 -9.21 10.31
CA PHE A 237 -13.60 -7.83 9.90
C PHE A 237 -12.35 -7.29 10.61
N TYR A 238 -12.25 -7.48 11.92
CA TYR A 238 -11.08 -7.02 12.67
C TYR A 238 -9.79 -7.71 12.21
N LYS A 239 -9.83 -9.02 11.90
CA LYS A 239 -8.67 -9.71 11.30
C LYS A 239 -8.34 -9.15 9.92
N PHE A 240 -9.35 -8.93 9.07
CA PHE A 240 -9.21 -8.32 7.76
C PHE A 240 -8.50 -6.96 7.85
N TYR A 241 -8.92 -6.09 8.77
CA TYR A 241 -8.35 -4.76 8.97
C TYR A 241 -6.90 -4.82 9.47
N THR A 242 -6.60 -5.71 10.41
CA THR A 242 -5.29 -5.77 11.09
C THR A 242 -4.25 -6.65 10.40
N GLN A 243 -4.68 -7.64 9.61
CA GLN A 243 -3.82 -8.62 8.95
C GLN A 243 -3.66 -8.37 7.45
N GLY A 244 -3.96 -7.16 6.98
CA GLY A 244 -3.94 -6.81 5.56
C GLY A 244 -2.65 -7.20 4.84
N ARG A 245 -1.49 -7.10 5.52
CA ARG A 245 -0.17 -7.46 4.96
C ARG A 245 -0.09 -8.90 4.45
N TRP A 246 -0.63 -9.85 5.21
CA TRP A 246 -0.58 -11.28 4.87
C TRP A 246 -1.54 -11.64 3.74
N ARG A 247 -2.57 -10.80 3.55
CA ARG A 247 -3.64 -11.00 2.57
C ARG A 247 -3.58 -10.01 1.40
N ASN A 248 -2.49 -9.24 1.27
CA ASN A 248 -2.31 -8.20 0.24
C ASN A 248 -3.43 -7.14 0.20
N ILE A 249 -4.04 -6.86 1.34
CA ILE A 249 -5.09 -5.85 1.50
C ILE A 249 -4.47 -4.57 2.04
N THR A 250 -4.70 -3.48 1.32
CA THR A 250 -4.48 -2.12 1.80
C THR A 250 -5.82 -1.53 2.21
N VAL A 251 -5.89 -0.95 3.41
CA VAL A 251 -7.10 -0.28 3.89
C VAL A 251 -6.82 1.22 4.01
N LEU A 252 -7.71 2.05 3.46
CA LEU A 252 -7.79 3.48 3.76
C LEU A 252 -9.10 3.72 4.52
N THR A 253 -9.03 4.39 5.67
CA THR A 253 -10.22 4.79 6.42
C THR A 253 -10.20 6.28 6.64
N ILE A 254 -11.31 6.94 6.34
CA ILE A 254 -11.48 8.38 6.49
C ILE A 254 -12.31 8.65 7.74
N SER A 255 -11.84 9.55 8.60
CA SER A 255 -12.55 9.97 9.81
C SER A 255 -12.50 11.49 9.96
N HIS A 256 -13.60 12.08 10.46
CA HIS A 256 -13.64 13.52 10.73
C HIS A 256 -12.76 13.92 11.90
N ASP A 257 -12.69 13.06 12.91
CA ASP A 257 -11.94 13.31 14.13
C ASP A 257 -11.46 12.00 14.75
N LEU A 258 -10.65 12.11 15.80
CA LEU A 258 -10.08 10.96 16.49
C LEU A 258 -11.06 10.23 17.40
N GLY A 259 -12.00 10.96 18.01
CA GLY A 259 -12.93 10.44 19.00
C GLY A 259 -14.02 9.59 18.36
N SER A 260 -14.42 9.95 17.15
CA SER A 260 -15.36 9.18 16.34
C SER A 260 -14.73 7.90 15.80
N PHE A 261 -13.42 7.86 15.52
CA PHE A 261 -12.81 6.62 15.03
C PHE A 261 -12.66 5.55 16.13
N PRO A 262 -13.07 4.28 15.90
CA PRO A 262 -13.00 3.23 16.92
C PRO A 262 -11.58 3.02 17.47
N LYS A 263 -11.42 3.11 18.80
CA LYS A 263 -10.12 2.98 19.49
C LYS A 263 -9.35 1.70 19.09
N LYS A 264 -10.07 0.59 18.91
CA LYS A 264 -9.48 -0.69 18.46
C LYS A 264 -8.85 -0.58 17.08
N LEU A 265 -9.50 0.07 16.12
CA LEU A 265 -8.95 0.26 14.77
C LEU A 265 -7.82 1.27 14.78
N ARG A 266 -7.98 2.38 15.52
CA ARG A 266 -6.94 3.40 15.69
C ARG A 266 -5.62 2.82 16.20
N ALA A 267 -5.67 1.99 17.24
CA ALA A 267 -4.49 1.35 17.81
C ALA A 267 -3.75 0.43 16.81
N ASN A 268 -4.46 -0.07 15.79
CA ASN A 268 -3.92 -0.95 14.76
C ASN A 268 -3.75 -0.26 13.40
N SER A 269 -3.99 1.06 13.30
CA SER A 269 -3.62 1.81 12.11
C SER A 269 -2.10 1.82 12.00
N HIS A 270 -1.57 1.42 10.85
CA HIS A 270 -0.14 1.46 10.59
C HIS A 270 0.34 2.89 10.39
N ASN A 271 -0.41 3.63 9.56
CA ASN A 271 -0.18 5.05 9.29
C ASN A 271 -1.40 5.87 9.70
N SER A 272 -1.14 7.07 10.20
CA SER A 272 -2.16 8.09 10.47
C SER A 272 -1.81 9.33 9.67
N PHE A 273 -2.63 9.67 8.69
CA PHE A 273 -2.52 10.90 7.92
C PHE A 273 -3.43 11.95 8.54
N PHE A 274 -2.97 13.19 8.60
CA PHE A 274 -3.71 14.34 9.10
C PHE A 274 -3.86 15.34 7.96
N ALA A 275 -5.09 15.76 7.72
CA ALA A 275 -5.42 16.70 6.67
C ALA A 275 -5.44 18.15 7.16
N ASP A 276 -5.47 18.35 8.48
CA ASP A 276 -5.42 19.65 9.13
C ASP A 276 -4.61 19.61 10.43
N SER A 277 -4.28 20.81 10.94
CA SER A 277 -3.55 20.99 12.20
C SER A 277 -4.35 20.53 13.42
N ILE A 278 -5.68 20.70 13.41
CA ILE A 278 -6.55 20.38 14.55
C ILE A 278 -6.47 18.90 14.89
N THR A 279 -6.64 18.04 13.88
CA THR A 279 -6.59 16.58 14.04
C THR A 279 -5.18 16.08 14.33
N ALA A 280 -4.15 16.70 13.74
CA ALA A 280 -2.75 16.40 14.06
C ALA A 280 -2.42 16.67 15.54
N LEU A 281 -2.76 17.87 16.04
CA LEU A 281 -2.52 18.25 17.44
C LEU A 281 -3.35 17.39 18.40
N SER A 282 -4.63 17.15 18.09
CA SER A 282 -5.49 16.26 18.86
C SER A 282 -4.91 14.86 18.98
N PHE A 283 -4.29 14.34 17.91
CA PHE A 283 -3.63 13.04 17.93
C PHE A 283 -2.42 12.98 18.84
N VAL A 284 -1.56 13.99 18.82
CA VAL A 284 -0.36 13.98 19.66
C VAL A 284 -0.63 14.33 21.11
N SER A 285 -1.62 15.17 21.39
CA SER A 285 -2.07 15.46 22.76
C SER A 285 -2.83 14.30 23.39
N GLY A 286 -3.43 13.43 22.57
CA GLY A 286 -4.21 12.27 23.00
C GLY A 286 -3.39 11.12 23.60
N ASN A 287 -4.10 10.12 24.13
CA ASN A 287 -3.50 8.91 24.69
C ASN A 287 -3.23 7.86 23.59
N ASN A 288 -2.21 8.13 22.76
CA ASN A 288 -1.82 7.30 21.60
C ASN A 288 -0.39 6.75 21.70
N ASP A 289 0.16 6.58 22.92
CA ASP A 289 1.51 6.04 23.18
C ASP A 289 2.67 6.80 22.48
N ILE A 290 2.51 8.12 22.32
CA ILE A 290 3.50 9.03 21.74
C ILE A 290 4.36 9.61 22.86
N ALA A 291 5.69 9.50 22.71
CA ALA A 291 6.63 9.98 23.72
C ALA A 291 6.57 11.51 23.84
N LYS A 292 6.84 12.05 25.04
CA LYS A 292 6.78 13.51 25.27
C LYS A 292 7.64 14.32 24.29
N PRO A 293 8.91 13.97 24.00
CA PRO A 293 9.71 14.74 23.04
C PRO A 293 9.10 14.73 21.63
N GLU A 294 8.40 13.66 21.25
CA GLU A 294 7.74 13.50 19.95
C GLU A 294 6.51 14.40 19.86
N ARG A 295 5.75 14.46 20.95
CA ARG A 295 4.62 15.38 21.08
C ARG A 295 5.06 16.84 21.01
N ASP A 296 6.11 17.21 21.76
CA ASP A 296 6.63 18.58 21.81
C ASP A 296 7.09 19.00 20.40
N TRP A 297 7.88 18.16 19.73
CA TRP A 297 8.34 18.41 18.37
C TRP A 297 7.19 18.52 17.35
N VAL A 298 6.19 17.62 17.38
CA VAL A 298 5.03 17.73 16.46
C VAL A 298 4.26 19.03 16.74
N THR A 299 4.14 19.42 18.00
CA THR A 299 3.45 20.67 18.38
C THR A 299 4.15 21.90 17.79
N ASP A 300 5.48 21.90 17.76
CA ASP A 300 6.27 22.99 17.19
C ASP A 300 6.19 23.03 15.65
N VAL A 301 6.17 21.86 14.99
CA VAL A 301 6.23 21.75 13.52
C VAL A 301 4.87 21.88 12.83
N VAL A 302 3.77 21.48 13.47
CA VAL A 302 2.43 21.54 12.87
C VAL A 302 2.06 22.95 12.39
N PRO A 303 2.30 24.04 13.15
CA PRO A 303 2.10 25.40 12.66
C PRO A 303 2.92 25.73 11.41
N GLU A 304 4.12 25.18 11.24
CA GLU A 304 4.93 25.43 10.03
C GLU A 304 4.38 24.70 8.80
N ILE A 305 3.86 23.48 9.00
CA ILE A 305 3.28 22.65 7.93
C ILE A 305 1.97 23.26 7.43
N TYR A 306 1.06 23.61 8.35
CA TYR A 306 -0.28 24.08 7.99
C TYR A 306 -0.43 25.60 8.00
N GLY A 307 0.50 26.36 8.58
CA GLY A 307 0.41 27.83 8.68
C GLY A 307 0.76 28.58 7.39
N ARG A 308 1.13 27.87 6.31
CA ARG A 308 1.42 28.44 4.99
C ARG A 308 0.12 28.53 4.17
N PRO A 309 -0.48 29.72 3.99
CA PRO A 309 -1.80 29.85 3.38
C PRO A 309 -1.83 29.41 1.91
N ASP A 310 -0.70 29.54 1.22
CA ASP A 310 -0.46 29.16 -0.17
C ASP A 310 -0.35 27.64 -0.38
N LEU A 311 -0.05 26.88 0.68
CA LEU A 311 0.18 25.43 0.63
C LEU A 311 -0.76 24.63 1.54
N HIS A 312 -1.70 25.28 2.24
CA HIS A 312 -2.59 24.65 3.23
C HIS A 312 -3.40 23.48 2.62
N GLU A 313 -3.76 23.57 1.35
CA GLU A 313 -4.50 22.49 0.66
C GLU A 313 -3.62 21.26 0.38
N PHE A 314 -2.30 21.44 0.23
CA PHE A 314 -1.37 20.40 -0.26
C PHE A 314 -0.53 19.75 0.84
N ASN A 315 -0.25 20.48 1.91
CA ASN A 315 0.50 19.93 3.04
C ASN A 315 -0.38 18.97 3.85
N LYS A 316 0.15 17.77 4.09
CA LYS A 316 -0.44 16.77 4.97
C LYS A 316 0.67 16.21 5.85
N LEU A 317 0.33 15.89 7.09
CA LEU A 317 1.24 15.23 8.02
C LEU A 317 0.92 13.73 8.04
N CYS A 318 1.93 12.88 7.91
CA CYS A 318 1.78 11.43 8.12
C CYS A 318 2.59 10.98 9.33
N TYR A 319 1.97 10.23 10.24
CA TYR A 319 2.60 9.52 11.35
C TYR A 319 2.69 8.02 11.02
N CYS A 320 3.90 7.47 10.95
CA CYS A 320 4.14 6.05 10.65
C CYS A 320 4.55 5.27 11.92
N LYS A 321 3.78 4.27 12.33
CA LYS A 321 4.01 3.54 13.59
C LYS A 321 5.27 2.67 13.58
N TYR A 322 5.69 2.18 12.41
CA TYR A 322 6.82 1.26 12.25
C TYR A 322 7.67 1.61 11.01
N SER A 323 8.32 2.78 11.02
CA SER A 323 9.37 3.16 10.05
C SER A 323 10.76 2.72 10.51
#